data_AF-A0A3D0UMJ7-F1
#
_entry.id   AF-A0A3D0UMJ7-F1
#
_cell.length_a   1.000
_cell.length_b   1.000
_cell.length_c   1.000
_cell.angle_alpha   90.00
_cell.angle_beta   90.00
_cell.angle_gamma   90.00
#
_symmetry.space_group_name_H-M   'P 1'
#
loop_
_entity.id
_entity.type
_entity.pdbx_description
1 polymer ?
#
loop_
_entity_poly.entity_id
_entity_poly.type
_entity_poly.pdbx_seq_one_letter_code
_entity_poly.pdbx_strand_id
1 'polypeptide(L)'
;MTGREIVTTSMLSDGLPGEYWELVQAHSEAAEALETDLNALDTLYELGVEYIYIGTNGDFSGPGLRLDFLTQSDAVKILYNQNGTAVLQILPTDAS
;
A
#
# COMPACT_ATOMS: atom_id res chain seq x y z
N MET A 1 -0.54 21.83 -32.55
CA MET A 1 -1.45 20.74 -32.12
C MET A 1 -0.60 19.69 -31.43
N THR A 2 -0.78 19.54 -30.12
CA THR A 2 -0.11 18.58 -29.24
C THR A 2 -0.82 17.23 -29.31
N GLY A 3 -0.11 16.19 -29.73
CA GLY A 3 -0.52 14.80 -29.54
C GLY A 3 0.38 14.17 -28.48
N ARG A 4 -0.11 14.09 -27.23
CA ARG A 4 0.52 13.31 -26.16
C ARG A 4 0.30 11.83 -26.46
N GLU A 5 1.36 11.14 -26.85
CA GLU A 5 1.40 9.67 -26.91
C GLU A 5 1.39 9.13 -25.47
N ILE A 6 0.42 8.27 -25.14
CA ILE A 6 0.36 7.56 -23.86
C ILE A 6 1.37 6.41 -23.95
N VAL A 7 2.52 6.56 -23.31
CA VAL A 7 3.51 5.49 -23.11
C VAL A 7 3.57 5.15 -21.63
N THR A 8 2.60 4.40 -21.14
CA THR A 8 2.62 3.84 -19.77
C THR A 8 1.74 2.61 -19.70
N THR A 9 2.12 1.52 -20.37
CA THR A 9 1.77 0.15 -19.94
C THR A 9 2.48 -0.95 -20.74
N SER A 10 2.86 -0.71 -22.01
CA SER A 10 3.39 -1.78 -22.87
C SER A 10 4.92 -1.94 -22.90
N MET A 11 5.69 -1.17 -22.12
CA MET A 11 7.17 -1.29 -22.08
C MET A 11 7.72 -1.96 -20.83
N LEU A 12 6.87 -2.44 -19.91
CA LEU A 12 7.30 -3.14 -18.69
C LEU A 12 7.13 -4.68 -18.76
N SER A 13 6.63 -5.21 -19.87
CA SER A 13 6.28 -6.64 -19.99
C SER A 13 7.40 -7.54 -20.51
N ASP A 14 8.48 -6.98 -21.07
CA ASP A 14 9.47 -7.73 -21.87
C ASP A 14 10.76 -8.11 -21.09
N GLY A 15 10.68 -8.28 -19.77
CA GLY A 15 11.89 -8.67 -19.02
C GLY A 15 11.83 -8.71 -17.50
N LEU A 16 10.64 -8.61 -16.89
CA LEU A 16 10.52 -8.79 -15.45
C LEU A 16 10.39 -10.29 -15.13
N PRO A 17 11.25 -10.86 -14.27
CA PRO A 17 11.17 -12.27 -13.88
C PRO A 17 9.78 -12.60 -13.31
N GLY A 18 9.33 -13.85 -13.44
CA GLY A 18 8.01 -14.29 -12.90
C GLY A 18 7.80 -13.91 -11.43
N GLU A 19 8.89 -13.91 -10.66
CA GLU A 19 8.97 -13.50 -9.26
C GLU A 19 8.48 -12.05 -9.02
N TYR A 20 8.61 -11.16 -10.01
CA TYR A 20 8.11 -9.78 -9.91
C TYR A 20 6.59 -9.72 -9.92
N TRP A 21 5.93 -10.55 -10.73
CA TRP A 21 4.47 -10.60 -10.77
C TRP A 21 3.89 -11.23 -9.50
N GLU A 22 4.56 -12.25 -8.96
CA GLU A 22 4.21 -12.86 -7.67
C GLU A 22 4.34 -11.84 -6.53
N LEU A 23 5.41 -11.04 -6.54
CA LEU A 23 5.62 -9.99 -5.55
C LEU A 23 4.57 -8.87 -5.66
N VAL A 24 4.26 -8.39 -6.87
CA VAL A 24 3.21 -7.39 -7.09
C VAL A 24 1.85 -7.92 -6.65
N GLN A 25 1.55 -9.18 -6.94
CA GLN A 25 0.31 -9.82 -6.50
C GLN A 25 0.24 -9.89 -4.97
N ALA A 26 1.31 -10.36 -4.31
CA ALA A 26 1.38 -10.44 -2.85
C ALA A 26 1.19 -9.07 -2.18
N HIS A 27 1.79 -8.00 -2.73
CA HIS A 27 1.57 -6.63 -2.24
C HIS A 27 0.13 -6.18 -2.40
N SER A 28 -0.51 -6.49 -3.54
CA SER A 28 -1.91 -6.12 -3.80
C SER A 28 -2.86 -6.84 -2.85
N GLU A 29 -2.68 -8.15 -2.67
CA GLU A 29 -3.52 -8.97 -1.78
C GLU A 29 -3.37 -8.54 -0.32
N ALA A 30 -2.14 -8.24 0.13
CA ALA A 30 -1.91 -7.74 1.48
C ALA A 30 -2.51 -6.33 1.70
N ALA A 31 -2.45 -5.45 0.70
CA ALA A 31 -3.07 -4.14 0.77
C ALA A 31 -4.60 -4.21 0.82
N GLU A 32 -5.21 -5.10 0.04
CA GLU A 32 -6.66 -5.35 0.08
C GLU A 32 -7.10 -5.96 1.41
N ALA A 33 -6.34 -6.94 1.93
CA ALA A 33 -6.62 -7.54 3.23
C ALA A 33 -6.60 -6.49 4.35
N LEU A 34 -5.66 -5.54 4.28
CA LEU A 34 -5.51 -4.45 5.25
C LEU A 34 -6.75 -3.54 5.35
N GLU A 35 -7.62 -3.51 4.35
CA GLU A 35 -8.88 -2.74 4.43
C GLU A 35 -9.82 -3.27 5.53
N THR A 36 -9.65 -4.53 5.94
CA THR A 36 -10.54 -5.20 6.89
C THR A 36 -9.83 -5.95 8.02
N ASP A 37 -8.53 -6.22 7.88
CA ASP A 37 -7.73 -6.98 8.84
C ASP A 37 -6.40 -6.27 9.15
N LEU A 38 -6.21 -5.86 10.41
CA LEU A 38 -4.97 -5.23 10.85
C LEU A 38 -3.78 -6.19 10.89
N ASN A 39 -4.00 -7.51 10.91
CA ASN A 39 -2.91 -8.49 10.84
C ASN A 39 -2.18 -8.44 9.50
N ALA A 40 -2.79 -7.87 8.45
CA ALA A 40 -2.13 -7.66 7.17
C ALA A 40 -0.97 -6.65 7.23
N LEU A 41 -0.86 -5.87 8.32
CA LEU A 41 0.30 -5.01 8.57
C LEU A 41 1.61 -5.81 8.72
N ASP A 42 1.55 -6.99 9.35
CA ASP A 42 2.71 -7.86 9.52
C ASP A 42 3.15 -8.41 8.17
N THR A 43 2.21 -8.90 7.35
CA THR A 43 2.48 -9.37 5.99
C THR A 43 3.09 -8.26 5.13
N LEU A 44 2.57 -7.04 5.20
CA LEU A 44 3.13 -5.90 4.47
C LEU A 44 4.56 -5.60 4.93
N TYR A 45 4.82 -5.65 6.24
CA TYR A 45 6.17 -5.46 6.79
C TYR A 45 7.14 -6.55 6.32
N GLU A 46 6.73 -7.82 6.34
CA GLU A 46 7.52 -8.95 5.83
C GLU A 46 7.82 -8.85 4.33
N LEU A 47 6.91 -8.24 3.56
CA LEU A 47 7.10 -7.91 2.15
C LEU A 47 8.02 -6.69 1.92
N GLY A 48 8.49 -6.04 2.99
CA GLY A 48 9.38 -4.88 2.94
C GLY A 48 8.66 -3.54 2.84
N VAL A 49 7.34 -3.50 3.07
CA VAL A 49 6.58 -2.25 3.13
C VAL A 49 6.75 -1.63 4.51
N GLU A 50 7.40 -0.47 4.55
CA GLU A 50 7.61 0.27 5.81
C GLU A 50 6.65 1.45 5.98
N TYR A 51 6.03 1.92 4.90
CA TYR A 51 5.21 3.12 4.89
C TYR A 51 3.91 2.91 4.13
N ILE A 52 2.83 3.43 4.69
CA ILE A 52 1.50 3.47 4.06
C ILE A 52 1.17 4.93 3.75
N TYR A 53 0.85 5.20 2.50
CA TYR A 53 0.34 6.50 2.06
C TYR A 53 -1.15 6.41 1.77
N ILE A 54 -1.95 7.23 2.45
CA ILE A 54 -3.38 7.40 2.19
C ILE A 54 -3.58 8.76 1.53
N GLY A 55 -4.07 8.76 0.30
CA GLY A 55 -4.38 9.97 -0.46
C GLY A 55 -5.78 10.52 -0.17
N THR A 56 -5.99 11.79 -0.49
CA THR A 56 -7.26 12.53 -0.34
C THR A 56 -8.47 11.89 -0.98
N ASN A 57 -8.26 11.18 -2.08
CA ASN A 57 -9.34 10.58 -2.85
C ASN A 57 -9.51 9.09 -2.60
N GLY A 58 -8.62 8.45 -1.81
CA GLY A 58 -8.68 7.02 -1.44
C GLY A 58 -9.52 6.12 -2.34
N ASP A 59 -9.33 6.20 -3.67
CA ASP A 59 -10.22 5.55 -4.63
C ASP A 59 -9.60 4.22 -4.98
N PHE A 60 -9.74 3.29 -4.04
CA PHE A 60 -9.72 1.88 -4.34
C PHE A 60 -11.18 1.48 -4.33
N SER A 61 -11.64 0.79 -5.36
CA SER A 61 -13.04 0.48 -5.69
C SER A 61 -13.87 -0.27 -4.61
N GLY A 62 -13.35 -0.38 -3.37
CA GLY A 62 -13.95 -0.90 -2.14
C GLY A 62 -13.98 0.16 -1.00
N PRO A 63 -14.04 -0.23 0.28
CA PRO A 63 -14.03 0.71 1.40
C PRO A 63 -12.70 1.48 1.54
N GLY A 64 -11.61 0.94 0.97
CA GLY A 64 -10.30 1.56 0.95
C GLY A 64 -9.62 1.55 2.32
N LEU A 65 -8.35 1.93 2.35
CA LEU A 65 -7.60 2.10 3.59
C LEU A 65 -8.14 3.30 4.38
N ARG A 66 -8.62 3.04 5.60
CA ARG A 66 -9.16 4.07 6.50
C ARG A 66 -8.17 4.36 7.61
N LEU A 67 -7.79 5.63 7.75
CA LEU A 67 -6.86 6.07 8.78
C LEU A 67 -7.33 5.65 10.18
N ASP A 68 -8.60 5.88 10.50
CA ASP A 68 -9.20 5.54 11.81
C ASP A 68 -9.23 4.03 12.09
N PHE A 69 -9.14 3.20 11.05
CA PHE A 69 -9.01 1.76 11.21
C PHE A 69 -7.57 1.39 11.53
N LEU A 70 -6.61 1.88 10.74
CA LEU A 70 -5.20 1.57 10.92
C LEU A 70 -4.66 2.02 12.28
N THR A 71 -5.07 3.19 12.76
CA THR A 71 -4.62 3.74 14.04
C THR A 71 -5.12 2.99 15.27
N GLN A 72 -5.98 1.97 15.10
CA GLN A 72 -6.34 1.05 16.18
C GLN A 72 -5.23 0.02 16.46
N SER A 73 -4.28 -0.14 15.54
CA SER A 73 -3.11 -0.99 15.73
C SER A 73 -1.97 -0.21 16.36
N ASP A 74 -1.32 -0.81 17.36
CA ASP A 74 -0.05 -0.32 17.90
C ASP A 74 1.12 -0.54 16.93
N ALA A 75 0.92 -1.32 15.86
CA ALA A 75 1.92 -1.58 14.82
C ALA A 75 2.02 -0.45 13.77
N VAL A 76 1.31 0.67 13.93
CA VAL A 76 1.46 1.83 13.04
C VAL A 76 1.64 3.14 13.80
N LYS A 77 2.45 4.01 13.22
CA LYS A 77 2.68 5.37 13.71
C LYS A 77 2.35 6.38 12.63
N ILE A 78 1.49 7.34 12.93
CA ILE A 78 1.24 8.47 12.03
C ILE A 78 2.47 9.37 12.00
N LEU A 79 3.07 9.54 10.82
CA LEU A 79 4.15 10.51 10.59
C LEU A 79 3.63 11.83 10.02
N TYR A 80 2.55 11.76 9.24
CA TYR A 80 1.93 12.92 8.62
C TYR A 80 0.42 12.73 8.52
N ASN A 81 -0.34 13.78 8.82
CA ASN A 81 -1.79 13.82 8.60
C ASN A 81 -2.23 15.27 8.39
N GLN A 82 -2.36 15.68 7.13
CA GLN A 82 -2.91 17.00 6.78
C GLN A 82 -3.63 16.96 5.43
N ASN A 83 -4.61 17.84 5.27
CA ASN A 83 -5.35 18.06 4.01
C ASN A 83 -5.92 16.76 3.41
N GLY A 84 -6.40 15.82 4.23
CA GLY A 84 -6.98 14.55 3.78
C GLY A 84 -5.94 13.53 3.28
N THR A 85 -4.65 13.79 3.48
CA THR A 85 -3.58 12.83 3.21
C THR A 85 -2.93 12.39 4.51
N ALA A 86 -2.56 11.11 4.61
CA ALA A 86 -1.85 10.57 5.75
C ALA A 86 -0.66 9.71 5.30
N VAL A 87 0.43 9.80 6.05
CA VAL A 87 1.57 8.88 5.96
C VAL A 87 1.68 8.17 7.30
N LEU A 88 1.60 6.86 7.28
CA LEU A 88 1.85 6.01 8.42
C LEU A 88 3.15 5.22 8.19
N GLN A 89 3.88 4.99 9.28
CA GLN A 89 4.98 4.05 9.33
C GLN A 89 4.48 2.76 9.96
N ILE A 90 4.76 1.63 9.35
CA ILE A 90 4.59 0.31 9.97
C ILE A 90 5.77 0.11 10.90
N LEU A 91 5.47 -0.14 12.18
CA LEU A 91 6.48 -0.40 13.19
C LEU A 91 6.86 -1.88 13.14
N PRO A 92 8.13 -2.22 13.40
CA PRO A 92 8.50 -3.62 13.58
C PRO A 92 7.69 -4.20 14.72
N THR A 93 6.95 -5.26 14.44
CA THR A 93 6.29 -6.07 15.47
C THR A 93 7.41 -6.82 16.18
N ASP A 94 7.94 -6.22 17.26
CA ASP A 94 8.92 -6.88 18.12
C ASP A 94 8.35 -8.25 18.52
N ALA A 95 8.99 -9.31 18.01
CA ALA A 95 8.71 -10.68 18.37
C ALA A 95 8.91 -10.83 19.89
N SER A 96 7.82 -10.68 20.65
CA SER A 96 7.79 -10.99 22.08
C SER A 96 7.71 -12.49 22.29
#